data_AF-A0A973VY18-F1
#
_entry.id   AF-A0A973VY18-F1
#
_cell.length_a   1.000
_cell.length_b   1.000
_cell.length_c   1.000
_cell.angle_alpha   90.00
_cell.angle_beta   90.00
_cell.angle_gamma   90.00
#
_symmetry.space_group_name_H-M   'P 1'
#
loop_
_entity.id
_entity.type
_entity.pdbx_description
1 polymer ?
#
loop_
_entity_poly.entity_id
_entity_poly.type
_entity_poly.pdbx_seq_one_letter_code
_entity_poly.pdbx_strand_id
1 'polypeptide(L)' 'MIQLVVVAALRLVSFHGPDGYPVEINPDQVTSLRGAREGDQQSKFFTSEVRCMIGLTDGKFVSVSESCEEVRSKLAAPR' A
#
# COMPACT_ATOMS: atom_id res chain seq x y z
N MET A 1 34.19 -22.43 -5.89
CA MET A 1 32.76 -22.27 -5.56
C MET A 1 32.35 -20.88 -6.01
N ILE A 2 31.50 -20.76 -7.03
CA ILE A 2 31.00 -19.45 -7.49
C ILE A 2 29.82 -19.10 -6.60
N GLN A 3 29.98 -18.07 -5.78
CA GLN A 3 28.94 -17.57 -4.89
C GLN A 3 27.97 -16.75 -5.74
N LEU A 4 26.78 -17.29 -6.00
CA LEU A 4 25.72 -16.60 -6.73
C LEU A 4 25.17 -15.49 -5.83
N VAL A 5 25.52 -14.23 -6.10
CA VAL A 5 24.90 -13.08 -5.43
C VAL A 5 23.57 -12.83 -6.12
N VAL A 6 22.46 -13.16 -5.45
CA VAL A 6 21.12 -12.81 -5.91
C VAL A 6 20.89 -11.32 -5.62
N VAL A 7 20.83 -10.51 -6.67
CA VAL A 7 20.42 -9.10 -6.56
C VAL A 7 18.90 -9.07 -6.43
N ALA A 8 18.39 -8.83 -5.22
CA ALA A 8 16.98 -8.58 -4.99
C ALA A 8 16.62 -7.17 -5.47
N ALA A 9 15.90 -7.06 -6.59
CA ALA A 9 15.37 -5.78 -7.06
C ALA A 9 14.09 -5.45 -6.26
N LEU A 10 14.17 -4.48 -5.35
CA LEU A 10 12.99 -3.95 -4.66
C LEU A 10 12.14 -3.17 -5.66
N ARG A 11 10.94 -3.67 -5.96
CA ARG A 11 9.96 -2.93 -6.77
C ARG A 11 9.10 -2.10 -5.83
N LEU A 12 9.28 -0.79 -5.84
CA LEU A 12 8.41 0.13 -5.09
C LEU A 12 7.31 0.69 -6.00
N VAL A 13 6.12 0.86 -5.45
CA VAL A 13 4.96 1.51 -6.07
C VAL A 13 4.56 2.70 -5.19
N SER A 14 4.38 3.86 -5.81
CA SER A 14 4.07 5.10 -5.10
C SER A 14 2.55 5.34 -5.03
N PHE A 15 2.10 5.71 -3.85
CA PHE A 15 0.73 6.09 -3.48
C PHE A 15 0.73 7.43 -2.76
N HIS A 16 -0.43 8.01 -2.53
CA HIS A 16 -0.55 9.28 -1.78
C HIS A 16 -1.09 9.02 -0.39
N GLY A 17 -0.39 9.51 0.63
CA GLY A 17 -0.89 9.56 1.99
C GLY A 17 -2.11 10.50 2.13
N PRO A 18 -2.80 10.47 3.27
CA PRO A 18 -3.92 11.37 3.58
C PRO A 18 -3.51 12.84 3.78
N ASP A 19 -2.22 13.14 3.72
CA ASP A 19 -1.62 14.48 3.76
C ASP A 19 -1.04 14.88 2.39
N GLY A 20 -1.24 14.04 1.36
CA GLY A 20 -0.77 14.26 0.00
C GLY A 20 0.69 13.88 -0.25
N TYR A 21 1.45 13.45 0.76
CA TYR A 21 2.84 13.04 0.55
C TYR A 21 2.93 11.65 -0.10
N PRO A 22 3.94 11.41 -0.96
CA PRO A 22 4.14 10.10 -1.57
C PRO A 22 4.56 9.06 -0.54
N VAL A 23 3.95 7.87 -0.63
CA VAL A 23 4.31 6.69 0.15
C VAL A 23 4.69 5.56 -0.79
N GLU A 24 5.90 5.03 -0.61
CA GLU A 24 6.43 3.95 -1.44
C GLU A 24 6.20 2.58 -0.77
N ILE A 25 5.54 1.68 -1.48
CA ILE A 25 5.18 0.35 -0.99
C ILE A 25 5.80 -0.71 -1.87
N ASN A 26 6.42 -1.72 -1.25
CA ASN A 26 6.81 -2.95 -1.93
C ASN A 26 5.57 -3.86 -2.08
N PRO A 27 5.11 -4.15 -3.31
CA PRO A 27 3.97 -5.04 -3.54
C PRO A 27 4.13 -6.42 -2.91
N ASP A 28 5.36 -6.93 -2.84
CA ASP A 28 5.65 -8.25 -2.25
C ASP A 28 5.44 -8.29 -0.73
N GLN A 29 5.27 -7.12 -0.10
CA GLN A 29 4.96 -7.01 1.32
C GLN A 29 3.47 -6.76 1.58
N VAL A 30 2.63 -6.60 0.55
CA VAL A 30 1.20 -6.33 0.72
C VAL A 30 0.46 -7.62 1.02
N THR A 31 -0.25 -7.66 2.15
CA THR A 31 -1.04 -8.84 2.58
C THR A 31 -2.54 -8.62 2.47
N SER A 32 -3.01 -7.37 2.56
CA SER A 32 -4.43 -7.05 2.49
C SER A 32 -4.69 -5.63 2.01
N LEU A 33 -5.87 -5.41 1.43
CA LEU A 33 -6.41 -4.09 1.10
C LEU A 33 -7.78 -3.97 1.74
N ARG A 34 -8.02 -2.88 2.46
CA ARG A 34 -9.31 -2.58 3.08
C ARG A 34 -9.77 -1.18 2.71
N GLY A 35 -10.94 -1.07 2.09
CA GLY A 35 -11.57 0.21 1.78
C GLY A 35 -12.25 0.83 3.00
N ALA A 36 -12.43 2.15 2.96
CA ALA A 36 -13.22 2.87 3.95
C ALA A 36 -14.68 2.41 3.91
N ARG A 37 -15.29 2.19 5.08
CA ARG A 37 -16.73 1.95 5.23
C ARG A 37 -17.40 3.15 5.90
N GLU A 38 -18.72 3.27 5.78
CA GLU A 38 -19.48 4.40 6.37
C GLU A 38 -19.22 4.57 7.89
N GLY A 39 -19.03 3.46 8.63
CA GLY A 39 -18.68 3.50 10.05
C GLY A 39 -17.21 3.79 10.38
N ASP A 40 -16.32 3.78 9.39
CA ASP A 40 -14.88 3.94 9.59
C ASP A 40 -14.45 5.42 9.66
N GLN A 41 -15.28 6.36 9.19
CA GLN A 41 -14.97 7.81 9.17
C GLN A 41 -14.76 8.45 10.55
N GLN A 42 -15.09 7.73 11.63
CA GLN A 42 -14.83 8.14 13.02
C GLN A 42 -13.57 7.49 13.63
N SER A 43 -12.86 6.64 12.87
CA SER A 43 -11.67 5.94 13.34
C SER A 43 -10.38 6.71 13.05
N LYS A 44 -9.37 6.57 13.90
CA LYS A 44 -8.05 7.23 13.73
C LYS A 44 -7.32 6.86 12.42
N PHE A 45 -7.75 5.80 11.74
CA PHE A 45 -7.08 5.24 10.55
C PHE A 45 -7.77 5.63 9.23
N PHE A 46 -9.03 6.06 9.30
CA PHE A 46 -9.82 6.48 8.16
C PHE A 46 -10.34 7.90 8.41
N THR A 47 -9.52 8.88 8.07
CA THR A 47 -9.96 10.27 7.92
C THR A 47 -10.71 10.43 6.59
N SER A 48 -11.34 11.58 6.37
CA SER A 48 -12.11 11.86 5.14
C SER A 48 -11.31 11.68 3.84
N GLU A 49 -9.97 11.74 3.92
CA GLU A 49 -9.09 11.64 2.76
C GLU A 49 -8.63 10.20 2.48
N VAL A 50 -8.71 9.30 3.46
CA VAL A 50 -8.29 7.90 3.31
C VAL A 50 -9.37 7.09 2.60
N ARG A 51 -9.02 6.49 1.46
CA ARG A 51 -9.92 5.64 0.68
C ARG A 51 -9.53 4.17 0.69
N CYS A 52 -8.26 3.88 0.94
CA CYS A 52 -7.77 2.52 1.12
C CYS A 52 -6.73 2.43 2.22
N MET A 53 -6.73 1.31 2.94
CA MET A 53 -5.70 0.94 3.88
C MET A 53 -5.00 -0.34 3.40
N ILE A 54 -3.69 -0.28 3.30
CA ILE A 54 -2.81 -1.35 2.84
C ILE A 54 -2.21 -2.04 4.05
N GLY A 55 -2.52 -3.32 4.27
CA GLY A 55 -1.88 -4.14 5.28
C GLY A 55 -0.59 -4.76 4.76
N LEU A 56 0.46 -4.75 5.57
CA LEU A 56 1.78 -5.29 5.24
C LEU A 56 2.09 -6.58 6.01
N THR A 57 3.10 -7.32 5.56
CA THR A 57 3.62 -8.56 6.18
C THR A 57 4.16 -8.35 7.59
N ASP A 58 4.65 -7.15 7.91
CA ASP A 58 5.16 -6.78 9.24
C ASP A 58 4.05 -6.38 10.23
N GLY A 59 2.79 -6.51 9.83
CA GLY A 59 1.62 -6.16 10.64
C GLY A 59 1.29 -4.67 10.65
N LYS A 60 2.02 -3.83 9.89
CA LYS A 60 1.71 -2.40 9.74
C LYS A 60 0.59 -2.18 8.73
N PHE A 61 -0.03 -1.02 8.87
CA PHE A 61 -1.04 -0.52 7.95
C PHE A 61 -0.61 0.84 7.42
N VAL A 62 -0.81 1.06 6.12
CA VAL A 62 -0.57 2.32 5.45
C VAL A 62 -1.88 2.82 4.86
N SER A 63 -2.33 3.99 5.31
CA SER A 63 -3.51 4.65 4.76
C SER A 63 -3.14 5.47 3.54
N VAL A 64 -3.91 5.33 2.47
CA VAL A 64 -3.71 6.03 1.20
C VAL A 64 -5.00 6.66 0.69
N SER A 65 -4.84 7.70 -0.10
CA SER A 65 -5.91 8.51 -0.68
C SER A 65 -6.50 7.88 -1.95
N GLU A 66 -5.77 6.95 -2.58
CA GLU A 66 -6.31 6.10 -3.65
C GLU A 66 -7.36 5.11 -3.14
N SER A 67 -8.32 4.79 -3.98
CA SER A 67 -9.27 3.69 -3.74
C SER A 67 -8.57 2.33 -3.77
N CYS A 68 -9.14 1.32 -3.11
CA CYS A 68 -8.51 -0.01 -3.11
C CYS A 68 -8.50 -0.68 -4.49
N GLU A 69 -9.38 -0.26 -5.40
CA GLU A 69 -9.36 -0.71 -6.79
C GLU A 69 -8.16 -0.15 -7.53
N GLU A 70 -7.90 1.15 -7.42
CA GLU A 70 -6.71 1.80 -7.98
C GLU A 70 -5.43 1.22 -7.39
N VAL A 71 -5.39 0.99 -6.06
CA VAL A 71 -4.26 0.35 -5.40
C VAL A 71 -4.00 -1.03 -5.97
N ARG A 72 -5.03 -1.88 -6.08
CA ARG A 72 -4.91 -3.22 -6.65
C ARG A 72 -4.40 -3.18 -8.09
N SER A 73 -4.91 -2.26 -8.90
CA SER A 73 -4.47 -2.07 -10.29
C SER A 73 -2.98 -1.70 -10.38
N LYS A 74 -2.54 -0.72 -9.57
CA LYS A 74 -1.13 -0.28 -9.51
C LYS A 74 -0.19 -1.39 -9.02
N LEU A 75 -0.63 -2.24 -8.09
CA LEU A 75 0.15 -3.38 -7.59
C LEU A 75 0.24 -4.53 -8.61
N ALA A 76 -0.79 -4.72 -9.43
CA ALA A 76 -0.85 -5.80 -10.41
C ALA A 76 -0.24 -5.43 -11.78
N ALA A 77 0.01 -4.15 -12.03
CA ALA A 77 0.52 -3.67 -13.31
C ALA A 77 1.87 -4.34 -13.66
N PRO A 78 1.94 -5.12 -14.76
CA PRO A 78 3.21 -5.63 -15.26
C PRO A 78 4.07 -4.43 -15.69
N ARG A 79 5.35 -4.49 -15.36
CA ARG A 79 6.38 -3.59 -15.88
C ARG A 79 7.26 -4.37 -16.83
#